data_AF-A0A6B0Z1Z7-F1
#
_entry.id   AF-A0A6B0Z1Z7-F1
#
_cell.length_a   1.000
_cell.length_b   1.000
_cell.length_c   1.000
_cell.angle_alpha   90.00
_cell.angle_beta   90.00
_cell.angle_gamma   90.00
#
_symmetry.space_group_name_H-M   'P 1'
#
loop_
_entity.id
_entity.type
_entity.pdbx_description
1 polymer ?
#
loop_
_entity_poly.entity_id
_entity_poly.type
_entity_poly.pdbx_seq_one_letter_code
_entity_poly.pdbx_strand_id
1 'polypeptide(L)'
;MSLARQSDRFDPLLLDLAQVVVDGTDTDIVLDQHQITDSVERKTMSETAEQMRELQAIDRNHVWAYYLRNMVRPAVISEQRVDAIVGNPPWLSYNKSADIVRQELVNLSQNTYDIWVGGRQASNQNIATLFFSRVTDLYLKHQGKIGMVLPHNVLRSGQHLKWRDGYWQSKGDTTKHAVAVDFTTKTSYDLDNLEPNDFFPVPSAVVFAKLRGRSDDFDKIKRQAHSLAPGNVEIWRGPTNTSQVSRQVETLHHDDGAFHSDYAHFARQGPSIRDRRLFFVTVEPNQIFIAAPNTFISYPRRSNQDKKKYDVSVLDGNVVHDDNLFDVYLGESIAPYVTLPPLTAALPVDKSSLALPLDHKGCSVNPKSGAVKHNACEVDTSKLDTRMRTRWNTMSSLWDANKGKSDAKSLYQRLNYHNILTSQLEWMRNSGDRSVRVAYSAHGEPTAALICDDKAVFDEMLYQVTCRTLAEAHYLLAIINSNALAKATKPFCTTNWKNEIRHLHKHLWKLPIPTYDPKDTNHLNLSRLGRRATVEAQTIITNLGTPPPSVTKARSI
;
A
#
# COMPACT_ATOMS: atom_id res chain seq x y z
N MET A 1 15.54 -32.46 -34.85
CA MET A 1 15.17 -31.65 -33.67
C MET A 1 15.82 -30.30 -33.86
N SER A 2 15.10 -29.19 -33.65
CA SER A 2 15.68 -27.85 -33.72
C SER A 2 16.92 -27.74 -32.82
N LEU A 3 17.98 -27.11 -33.31
CA LEU A 3 19.25 -26.84 -32.61
C LEU A 3 19.03 -26.28 -31.20
N ALA A 4 18.04 -25.41 -30.99
CA ALA A 4 17.70 -24.85 -29.68
C ALA A 4 17.36 -25.91 -28.61
N ARG A 5 16.82 -27.07 -29.02
CA ARG A 5 16.50 -28.20 -28.13
C ARG A 5 17.73 -29.01 -27.70
N GLN A 6 18.84 -28.89 -28.43
CA GLN A 6 20.09 -29.59 -28.16
C GLN A 6 21.00 -28.68 -27.34
N SER A 7 20.76 -28.65 -26.03
CA SER A 7 21.37 -27.66 -25.15
C SER A 7 22.90 -27.67 -25.16
N ASP A 8 23.44 -28.89 -25.21
CA ASP A 8 24.84 -29.26 -25.33
C ASP A 8 25.51 -28.78 -26.62
N ARG A 9 24.73 -28.56 -27.70
CA ARG A 9 25.24 -28.02 -28.97
C ARG A 9 24.97 -26.53 -29.11
N PHE A 10 23.79 -26.07 -28.69
CA PHE A 10 23.36 -24.68 -28.86
C PHE A 10 24.16 -23.69 -28.00
N ASP A 11 24.43 -23.98 -26.72
CA ASP A 11 25.12 -23.03 -25.85
C ASP A 11 26.59 -22.81 -26.25
N PRO A 12 27.38 -23.86 -26.54
CA PRO A 12 28.74 -23.67 -27.04
C PRO A 12 28.77 -22.91 -28.37
N LEU A 13 27.90 -23.26 -29.32
CA LEU A 13 27.80 -22.54 -30.59
C LEU A 13 27.54 -21.04 -30.37
N LEU A 14 26.59 -20.70 -29.51
CA LEU A 14 26.21 -19.31 -29.27
C LEU A 14 27.35 -18.50 -28.61
N LEU A 15 28.13 -19.14 -27.74
CA LEU A 15 29.32 -18.54 -27.13
C LEU A 15 30.44 -18.34 -28.17
N ASP A 16 30.71 -19.34 -28.99
CA ASP A 16 31.75 -19.28 -30.02
C ASP A 16 31.39 -18.26 -31.11
N LEU A 17 30.11 -18.15 -31.48
CA LEU A 17 29.62 -17.10 -32.38
C LEU A 17 29.83 -15.70 -31.79
N ALA A 18 29.55 -15.51 -30.50
CA ALA A 18 29.81 -14.22 -29.84
C ALA A 18 31.31 -13.90 -29.75
N GLN A 19 32.17 -14.91 -29.60
CA GLN A 19 33.62 -14.72 -29.61
C GLN A 19 34.14 -14.36 -31.00
N VAL A 20 33.65 -15.02 -32.05
CA VAL A 20 34.03 -14.72 -33.44
C VAL A 20 33.60 -13.34 -33.91
N VAL A 21 32.46 -12.85 -33.39
CA VAL A 21 32.03 -11.46 -33.57
C VAL A 21 33.09 -10.49 -33.02
N VAL A 22 33.68 -10.79 -31.86
CA VAL A 22 34.76 -9.99 -31.25
C VAL A 22 36.07 -10.08 -32.02
N ASP A 23 36.45 -11.29 -32.43
CA ASP A 23 37.75 -11.55 -33.06
C ASP A 23 37.77 -11.24 -34.57
N GLY A 24 36.62 -10.88 -35.16
CA GLY A 24 36.50 -10.54 -36.58
C GLY A 24 36.67 -11.74 -37.52
N THR A 25 36.44 -12.96 -37.02
CA THR A 25 36.58 -14.20 -37.79
C THR A 25 35.33 -14.46 -38.66
N ASP A 26 35.48 -15.26 -39.72
CA ASP A 26 34.35 -15.67 -40.56
C ASP A 26 33.39 -16.57 -39.77
N THR A 27 32.11 -16.22 -39.78
CA THR A 27 31.03 -16.95 -39.11
C THR A 27 30.87 -18.37 -39.66
N ASP A 28 31.13 -18.57 -40.97
CA ASP A 28 30.96 -19.89 -41.59
C ASP A 28 31.93 -20.93 -41.03
N ILE A 29 33.12 -20.52 -40.58
CA ILE A 29 34.11 -21.41 -39.95
C ILE A 29 33.56 -22.00 -38.65
N VAL A 30 32.91 -21.19 -37.81
CA VAL A 30 32.31 -21.64 -36.55
C VAL A 30 31.14 -22.58 -36.82
N LEU A 31 30.31 -22.24 -37.81
CA LEU A 31 29.16 -23.07 -38.17
C LEU A 31 29.61 -24.44 -38.69
N ASP A 32 30.72 -24.51 -39.42
CA ASP A 32 31.34 -25.78 -39.85
C ASP A 32 31.92 -26.58 -38.68
N GLN A 33 32.63 -25.92 -37.76
CA GLN A 33 33.16 -26.58 -36.55
C GLN A 33 32.06 -27.24 -35.70
N HIS A 34 30.91 -26.57 -35.58
CA HIS A 34 29.73 -27.09 -34.87
C HIS A 34 28.85 -28.02 -35.71
N GLN A 35 29.25 -28.31 -36.96
CA GLN A 35 28.57 -29.21 -37.88
C GLN A 35 27.11 -28.79 -38.13
N ILE A 36 26.88 -27.51 -38.36
CA ILE A 36 25.56 -26.95 -38.67
C ILE A 36 25.30 -27.08 -40.18
N THR A 37 24.63 -28.17 -40.56
CA THR A 37 24.36 -28.53 -41.97
C THR A 37 22.96 -28.15 -42.45
N ASP A 38 22.02 -27.92 -41.54
CA ASP A 38 20.66 -27.49 -41.89
C ASP A 38 20.69 -26.05 -42.39
N SER A 39 20.15 -25.81 -43.59
CA SER A 39 20.25 -24.51 -44.25
C SER A 39 19.47 -23.41 -43.55
N VAL A 40 18.38 -23.75 -42.84
CA VAL A 40 17.57 -22.78 -42.09
C VAL A 40 18.30 -22.41 -40.81
N GLU A 41 18.76 -23.41 -40.04
CA GLU A 41 19.52 -23.18 -38.81
C GLU A 41 20.81 -22.39 -39.08
N ARG A 42 21.53 -22.75 -40.15
CA ARG A 42 22.74 -22.04 -40.58
C ARG A 42 22.44 -20.58 -40.89
N LYS A 43 21.40 -20.32 -41.70
CA LYS A 43 20.97 -18.96 -42.02
C LYS A 43 20.61 -18.15 -40.78
N THR A 44 19.80 -18.70 -39.87
CA THR A 44 19.39 -18.00 -38.63
C THR A 44 20.59 -17.69 -37.75
N MET A 45 21.57 -18.59 -37.63
CA MET A 45 22.78 -18.35 -36.85
C MET A 45 23.72 -17.33 -37.50
N SER A 46 23.83 -17.32 -38.83
CA SER A 46 24.57 -16.28 -39.55
C SER A 46 23.94 -14.90 -39.36
N GLU A 47 22.62 -14.78 -39.51
CA GLU A 47 21.88 -13.53 -39.26
C GLU A 47 22.02 -13.06 -37.80
N THR A 48 21.99 -14.00 -36.85
CA THR A 48 22.19 -13.69 -35.43
C THR A 48 23.61 -13.15 -35.17
N ALA A 49 24.64 -13.76 -35.78
CA ALA A 49 26.02 -13.29 -35.67
C ALA A 49 26.23 -11.91 -36.31
N GLU A 50 25.56 -11.64 -37.44
CA GLU A 50 25.58 -10.31 -38.08
C GLU A 50 24.97 -9.24 -37.18
N GLN A 51 23.82 -9.50 -36.55
CA GLN A 51 23.22 -8.59 -35.57
C GLN A 51 24.14 -8.35 -34.37
N MET A 52 24.84 -9.38 -33.87
CA MET A 52 25.83 -9.19 -32.81
C MET A 52 26.99 -8.29 -33.26
N ARG A 53 27.48 -8.43 -34.51
CA ARG A 53 28.51 -7.55 -35.08
C ARG A 53 28.04 -6.11 -35.17
N GLU A 54 26.82 -5.86 -35.63
CA GLU A 54 26.23 -4.51 -35.68
C GLU A 54 26.16 -3.88 -34.28
N LEU A 55 25.70 -4.65 -33.28
CA LEU A 55 25.64 -4.19 -31.90
C LEU A 55 27.03 -3.89 -31.31
N GLN A 56 28.05 -4.70 -31.64
CA GLN A 56 29.42 -4.44 -31.24
C GLN A 56 29.98 -3.17 -31.90
N ALA A 57 29.68 -2.94 -33.18
CA ALA A 57 30.15 -1.76 -33.92
C ALA A 57 29.64 -0.44 -33.33
N ILE A 58 28.50 -0.46 -32.63
CA ILE A 58 27.94 0.70 -31.92
C ILE A 58 28.29 0.72 -30.42
N ASP A 59 29.37 0.04 -30.03
CA ASP A 59 29.91 -0.03 -28.65
C ASP A 59 28.87 -0.52 -27.61
N ARG A 60 28.02 -1.48 -28.02
CA ARG A 60 27.11 -2.18 -27.11
C ARG A 60 27.72 -3.54 -26.74
N ASN A 61 27.82 -3.79 -25.43
CA ASN A 61 28.63 -4.84 -24.80
C ASN A 61 28.34 -6.29 -25.26
N HIS A 62 29.33 -7.20 -25.13
CA HIS A 62 29.38 -8.60 -25.61
C HIS A 62 28.48 -9.61 -24.87
N VAL A 63 27.45 -9.17 -24.14
CA VAL A 63 26.60 -10.04 -23.31
C VAL A 63 25.44 -10.70 -24.07
N TRP A 64 25.41 -10.58 -25.41
CA TRP A 64 24.29 -11.01 -26.26
C TRP A 64 24.04 -12.51 -26.24
N ALA A 65 25.11 -13.33 -26.26
CA ALA A 65 24.98 -14.77 -26.12
C ALA A 65 24.30 -15.15 -24.79
N TYR A 66 24.65 -14.48 -23.70
CA TYR A 66 24.00 -14.68 -22.41
C TYR A 66 22.51 -14.29 -22.46
N TYR A 67 22.16 -13.17 -23.08
CA TYR A 67 20.76 -12.74 -23.25
C TYR A 67 19.94 -13.71 -24.10
N LEU A 68 20.43 -14.07 -25.29
CA LEU A 68 19.75 -14.98 -26.21
C LEU A 68 19.58 -16.36 -25.57
N ARG A 69 20.60 -16.87 -24.88
CA ARG A 69 20.48 -18.10 -24.10
C ARG A 69 19.35 -17.99 -23.08
N ASN A 70 19.29 -16.90 -22.32
CA ASN A 70 18.25 -16.70 -21.32
C ASN A 70 16.85 -16.43 -21.90
N MET A 71 16.74 -16.06 -23.18
CA MET A 71 15.47 -15.97 -23.89
C MET A 71 15.01 -17.33 -24.41
N VAL A 72 15.92 -18.14 -24.95
CA VAL A 72 15.62 -19.44 -25.58
C VAL A 72 15.42 -20.54 -24.54
N ARG A 73 16.26 -20.61 -23.50
CA ARG A 73 16.22 -21.68 -22.48
C ARG A 73 14.86 -21.81 -21.79
N PRO A 74 14.21 -20.74 -21.33
CA PRO A 74 12.87 -20.82 -20.74
C PRO A 74 11.84 -21.44 -21.69
N ALA A 75 11.94 -21.21 -23.00
CA ALA A 75 11.02 -21.81 -23.97
C ALA A 75 11.27 -23.32 -24.11
N VAL A 76 12.53 -23.73 -24.25
CA VAL A 76 12.91 -25.15 -24.37
C VAL A 76 12.54 -25.95 -23.11
N ILE A 77 12.81 -25.40 -21.92
CA ILE A 77 12.46 -26.04 -20.64
C ILE A 77 10.94 -26.17 -20.48
N SER A 78 10.14 -25.28 -21.08
CA SER A 78 8.68 -25.39 -21.02
C SER A 78 8.13 -26.62 -21.76
N GLU A 79 8.90 -27.16 -22.73
CA GLU A 79 8.61 -28.43 -23.40
C GLU A 79 9.04 -29.64 -22.54
N GLN A 80 10.06 -29.46 -21.69
CA GLN A 80 10.59 -30.46 -20.77
C GLN A 80 10.18 -30.17 -19.32
N ARG A 81 8.88 -30.29 -19.07
CA ARG A 81 8.31 -30.03 -17.73
C ARG A 81 8.92 -30.96 -16.67
N VAL A 82 8.98 -30.47 -15.43
CA VAL A 82 9.60 -31.13 -14.27
C VAL A 82 8.56 -31.59 -13.24
N ASP A 83 8.93 -32.55 -12.39
CA ASP A 83 8.07 -33.11 -11.34
C ASP A 83 8.00 -32.23 -10.09
N ALA A 84 9.06 -31.46 -9.82
CA ALA A 84 9.15 -30.58 -8.66
C ALA A 84 9.84 -29.25 -9.01
N ILE A 85 9.32 -28.16 -8.45
CA ILE A 85 9.94 -26.83 -8.51
C ILE A 85 10.15 -26.35 -7.07
N VAL A 86 11.37 -25.92 -6.75
CA VAL A 86 11.68 -25.20 -5.51
C VAL A 86 12.38 -23.89 -5.83
N GLY A 87 12.14 -22.84 -5.04
CA GLY A 87 12.83 -21.57 -5.29
C GLY A 87 12.48 -20.45 -4.31
N ASN A 88 13.16 -19.32 -4.51
CA ASN A 88 12.92 -18.06 -3.82
C ASN A 88 12.78 -16.96 -4.89
N PRO A 89 11.57 -16.72 -5.45
CA PRO A 89 11.37 -15.71 -6.48
C PRO A 89 11.72 -14.30 -5.98
N PRO A 90 11.94 -13.34 -6.89
CA PRO A 90 12.18 -11.95 -6.49
C PRO A 90 10.97 -11.33 -5.77
N TRP A 91 11.22 -10.55 -4.72
CA TRP A 91 10.17 -9.88 -3.94
C TRP A 91 10.14 -8.39 -4.27
N LEU A 92 9.37 -8.05 -5.31
CA LEU A 92 9.27 -6.67 -5.81
C LEU A 92 7.81 -6.27 -5.90
N SER A 93 7.45 -5.19 -5.20
CA SER A 93 6.12 -4.59 -5.25
C SER A 93 5.97 -3.69 -6.49
N TYR A 94 4.73 -3.56 -6.99
CA TYR A 94 4.39 -2.74 -8.15
C TYR A 94 4.96 -1.31 -8.02
N ASN A 95 4.76 -0.65 -6.88
CA ASN A 95 5.27 0.71 -6.65
C ASN A 95 6.81 0.84 -6.67
N LYS A 96 7.56 -0.25 -6.46
CA LYS A 96 9.04 -0.27 -6.49
C LYS A 96 9.63 -0.78 -7.80
N SER A 97 8.80 -1.21 -8.75
CA SER A 97 9.25 -1.77 -10.04
C SER A 97 9.56 -0.70 -11.08
N ALA A 98 10.41 -1.00 -12.06
CA ALA A 98 10.57 -0.14 -13.25
C ALA A 98 9.32 -0.19 -14.14
N ASP A 99 9.09 0.82 -14.99
CA ASP A 99 7.84 0.95 -15.76
C ASP A 99 7.55 -0.23 -16.69
N ILE A 100 8.58 -0.75 -17.38
CA ILE A 100 8.44 -1.94 -18.24
C ILE A 100 7.99 -3.16 -17.40
N VAL A 101 8.60 -3.37 -16.23
CA VAL A 101 8.23 -4.46 -15.33
C VAL A 101 6.82 -4.28 -14.77
N ARG A 102 6.39 -3.04 -14.48
CA ARG A 102 5.02 -2.73 -14.04
C ARG A 102 3.98 -3.10 -15.09
N GLN A 103 4.23 -2.74 -16.35
CA GLN A 103 3.31 -3.04 -17.45
C GLN A 103 3.14 -4.54 -17.64
N GLU A 104 4.25 -5.30 -17.65
CA GLU A 104 4.19 -6.76 -17.77
C GLU A 104 3.57 -7.44 -16.55
N LEU A 105 3.89 -6.96 -15.34
CA LEU A 105 3.29 -7.46 -14.11
C LEU A 105 1.76 -7.31 -14.15
N VAL A 106 1.27 -6.13 -14.56
CA VAL A 106 -0.18 -5.89 -14.70
C VAL A 106 -0.75 -6.76 -15.81
N ASN A 107 -0.13 -6.79 -16.99
CA ASN A 107 -0.63 -7.55 -18.13
C ASN A 107 -0.78 -9.03 -17.78
N LEU A 108 0.28 -9.69 -17.30
CA LEU A 108 0.24 -11.12 -16.98
C LEU A 108 -0.65 -11.42 -15.77
N SER A 109 -0.52 -10.65 -14.69
CA SER A 109 -1.31 -10.90 -13.47
C SER A 109 -2.79 -10.65 -13.69
N GLN A 110 -3.16 -9.66 -14.51
CA GLN A 110 -4.55 -9.28 -14.73
C GLN A 110 -5.17 -10.04 -15.90
N ASN A 111 -4.49 -10.15 -17.04
CA ASN A 111 -5.10 -10.64 -18.28
C ASN A 111 -4.85 -12.14 -18.50
N THR A 112 -3.70 -12.66 -18.06
CA THR A 112 -3.35 -14.09 -18.25
C THR A 112 -3.84 -14.95 -17.09
N TYR A 113 -3.66 -14.49 -15.84
CA TYR A 113 -3.93 -15.29 -14.65
C TYR A 113 -5.11 -14.79 -13.79
N ASP A 114 -5.61 -13.58 -14.03
CA ASP A 114 -6.63 -12.90 -13.21
C ASP A 114 -6.34 -12.97 -11.69
N ILE A 115 -5.06 -12.96 -11.30
CA ILE A 115 -4.62 -12.90 -9.90
C ILE A 115 -4.50 -11.45 -9.39
N TRP A 116 -4.75 -10.48 -10.27
CA TRP A 116 -4.73 -9.05 -9.94
C TRP A 116 -6.05 -8.60 -9.31
N VAL A 117 -5.99 -8.14 -8.05
CA VAL A 117 -7.14 -7.62 -7.29
C VAL A 117 -7.45 -6.16 -7.69
N GLY A 118 -6.43 -5.33 -7.90
CA GLY A 118 -6.58 -3.93 -8.28
C GLY A 118 -7.05 -2.99 -7.15
N GLY A 119 -7.60 -1.83 -7.52
CA GLY A 119 -8.13 -0.83 -6.59
C GLY A 119 -7.10 -0.32 -5.59
N ARG A 120 -7.50 -0.20 -4.31
CA ARG A 120 -6.62 0.24 -3.21
C ARG A 120 -5.44 -0.71 -2.93
N GLN A 121 -5.51 -1.96 -3.43
CA GLN A 121 -4.48 -2.98 -3.22
C GLN A 121 -3.45 -3.04 -4.38
N ALA A 122 -3.65 -2.27 -5.46
CA ALA A 122 -2.82 -2.34 -6.67
C ALA A 122 -1.35 -1.99 -6.41
N SER A 123 -1.06 -1.00 -5.57
CA SER A 123 0.30 -0.49 -5.35
C SER A 123 1.23 -1.50 -4.66
N ASN A 124 0.66 -2.43 -3.90
CA ASN A 124 1.38 -3.39 -3.06
C ASN A 124 1.39 -4.82 -3.64
N GLN A 125 0.73 -5.05 -4.77
CA GLN A 125 0.82 -6.31 -5.54
C GLN A 125 2.29 -6.67 -5.78
N ASN A 126 2.64 -7.94 -5.59
CA ASN A 126 4.02 -8.43 -5.60
C ASN A 126 4.26 -9.38 -6.77
N ILE A 127 5.40 -9.22 -7.45
CA ILE A 127 5.80 -10.09 -8.56
C ILE A 127 5.97 -11.56 -8.14
N ALA A 128 6.24 -11.84 -6.86
CA ALA A 128 6.47 -13.19 -6.35
C ALA A 128 5.30 -14.15 -6.63
N THR A 129 4.04 -13.68 -6.50
CA THR A 129 2.86 -14.51 -6.81
C THR A 129 2.66 -14.71 -8.31
N LEU A 130 3.00 -13.71 -9.14
CA LEU A 130 3.04 -13.90 -10.59
C LEU A 130 4.10 -14.92 -10.99
N PHE A 131 5.30 -14.82 -10.41
CA PHE A 131 6.39 -15.74 -10.68
C PHE A 131 6.00 -17.17 -10.31
N PHE A 132 5.45 -17.38 -9.11
CA PHE A 132 4.90 -18.67 -8.67
C PHE A 132 3.90 -19.23 -9.69
N SER A 133 2.95 -18.40 -10.11
CA SER A 133 1.90 -18.82 -11.04
C SER A 133 2.46 -19.18 -12.41
N ARG A 134 3.36 -18.35 -12.93
CA ARG A 134 3.98 -18.51 -14.25
C ARG A 134 4.88 -19.73 -14.34
N VAL A 135 5.71 -20.00 -13.33
CA VAL A 135 6.56 -21.21 -13.36
C VAL A 135 5.76 -22.49 -13.14
N THR A 136 4.68 -22.42 -12.35
CA THR A 136 3.77 -23.55 -12.18
C THR A 136 3.09 -23.88 -13.51
N ASP A 137 2.62 -22.86 -14.21
CA ASP A 137 2.01 -22.97 -15.53
C ASP A 137 2.98 -23.50 -16.59
N LEU A 138 4.16 -22.91 -16.74
CA LEU A 138 5.07 -23.27 -17.83
C LEU A 138 5.82 -24.59 -17.60
N TYR A 139 6.29 -24.83 -16.37
CA TYR A 139 7.35 -25.81 -16.14
C TYR A 139 6.92 -27.05 -15.37
N LEU A 140 5.75 -27.06 -14.72
CA LEU A 140 5.39 -28.17 -13.82
C LEU A 140 4.59 -29.26 -14.56
N LYS A 141 4.93 -30.55 -14.40
CA LYS A 141 4.10 -31.64 -14.92
C LYS A 141 2.74 -31.68 -14.20
N HIS A 142 1.74 -32.33 -14.81
CA HIS A 142 0.49 -32.64 -14.12
C HIS A 142 0.79 -33.41 -12.82
N GLN A 143 0.14 -33.06 -11.71
CA GLN A 143 0.44 -33.56 -10.35
C GLN A 143 1.86 -33.23 -9.82
N GLY A 144 2.66 -32.44 -10.54
CA GLY A 144 3.94 -31.95 -10.04
C GLY A 144 3.75 -31.03 -8.83
N LYS A 145 4.80 -30.92 -8.02
CA LYS A 145 4.80 -30.16 -6.76
C LYS A 145 5.64 -28.89 -6.87
N ILE A 146 5.21 -27.82 -6.23
CA ILE A 146 5.97 -26.58 -6.13
C ILE A 146 6.09 -26.16 -4.66
N GLY A 147 7.25 -25.65 -4.27
CA GLY A 147 7.49 -25.05 -2.95
C GLY A 147 8.33 -23.79 -3.10
N MET A 148 7.81 -22.64 -2.69
CA MET A 148 8.52 -21.36 -2.82
C MET A 148 8.58 -20.58 -1.53
N VAL A 149 9.73 -19.96 -1.28
CA VAL A 149 9.87 -18.93 -0.25
C VAL A 149 9.28 -17.63 -0.77
N LEU A 150 8.27 -17.10 -0.09
CA LEU A 150 7.52 -15.92 -0.49
C LEU A 150 7.46 -14.92 0.67
N PRO A 151 7.15 -13.63 0.40
CA PRO A 151 6.84 -12.69 1.48
C PRO A 151 5.65 -13.21 2.28
N HIS A 152 5.69 -13.10 3.61
CA HIS A 152 4.67 -13.64 4.52
C HIS A 152 3.24 -13.18 4.19
N ASN A 153 3.10 -11.95 3.68
CA ASN A 153 1.80 -11.37 3.36
C ASN A 153 1.00 -12.14 2.30
N VAL A 154 1.62 -13.04 1.52
CA VAL A 154 0.89 -13.93 0.59
C VAL A 154 -0.10 -14.84 1.31
N LEU A 155 0.19 -15.23 2.56
CA LEU A 155 -0.67 -16.09 3.36
C LEU A 155 -1.96 -15.40 3.78
N ARG A 156 -1.92 -14.09 4.06
CA ARG A 156 -3.01 -13.39 4.77
C ARG A 156 -3.62 -12.24 3.98
N SER A 157 -2.82 -11.41 3.31
CA SER A 157 -3.24 -10.09 2.81
C SER A 157 -4.29 -10.18 1.69
N GLY A 158 -5.28 -9.26 1.71
CA GLY A 158 -6.32 -9.15 0.70
C GLY A 158 -5.81 -8.96 -0.73
N GLN A 159 -4.60 -8.42 -0.90
CA GLN A 159 -4.01 -8.22 -2.24
C GLN A 159 -3.70 -9.53 -2.99
N HIS A 160 -3.64 -10.66 -2.28
CA HIS A 160 -3.36 -11.99 -2.84
C HIS A 160 -4.60 -12.90 -2.84
N LEU A 161 -5.80 -12.36 -2.61
CA LEU A 161 -7.04 -13.14 -2.55
C LEU A 161 -7.25 -14.04 -3.78
N LYS A 162 -7.30 -13.42 -4.96
CA LYS A 162 -7.46 -14.15 -6.22
C LYS A 162 -6.35 -15.16 -6.51
N TRP A 163 -5.13 -14.91 -6.01
CA TRP A 163 -4.03 -15.86 -6.15
C TRP A 163 -4.23 -17.09 -5.25
N ARG A 164 -4.66 -16.86 -3.99
CA ARG A 164 -4.92 -17.93 -3.02
C ARG A 164 -6.09 -18.83 -3.41
N ASP A 165 -7.02 -18.36 -4.23
CA ASP A 165 -8.08 -19.21 -4.80
C ASP A 165 -7.52 -20.44 -5.52
N GLY A 166 -6.25 -20.39 -5.97
CA GLY A 166 -5.56 -21.50 -6.62
C GLY A 166 -6.09 -21.83 -8.00
N TYR A 167 -7.00 -20.99 -8.51
CA TYR A 167 -7.56 -21.08 -9.85
C TYR A 167 -7.26 -19.78 -10.59
N TRP A 168 -6.38 -19.86 -11.58
CA TRP A 168 -5.87 -18.71 -12.32
C TRP A 168 -6.26 -18.85 -13.79
N GLN A 169 -6.85 -17.82 -14.36
CA GLN A 169 -7.43 -17.90 -15.70
C GLN A 169 -7.28 -16.60 -16.48
N SER A 170 -7.41 -16.68 -17.80
CA SER A 170 -7.45 -15.48 -18.62
C SER A 170 -8.73 -14.68 -18.33
N LYS A 171 -8.55 -13.37 -18.15
CA LYS A 171 -9.64 -12.48 -17.76
C LYS A 171 -10.62 -12.30 -18.92
N GLY A 172 -11.90 -12.57 -18.65
CA GLY A 172 -13.00 -12.36 -19.60
C GLY A 172 -13.18 -13.46 -20.63
N ASP A 173 -12.26 -14.44 -20.71
CA ASP A 173 -12.40 -15.60 -21.58
C ASP A 173 -11.67 -16.80 -20.97
N THR A 174 -12.45 -17.61 -20.26
CA THR A 174 -11.94 -18.73 -19.47
C THR A 174 -11.49 -19.91 -20.34
N THR A 175 -11.79 -19.90 -21.64
CA THR A 175 -11.42 -20.95 -22.60
C THR A 175 -10.00 -20.80 -23.14
N LYS A 176 -9.41 -19.60 -23.02
CA LYS A 176 -8.07 -19.29 -23.55
C LYS A 176 -6.93 -19.81 -22.69
N HIS A 177 -7.07 -19.73 -21.37
CA HIS A 177 -6.02 -20.12 -20.44
C HIS A 177 -6.61 -20.34 -19.05
N ALA A 178 -6.30 -21.47 -18.43
CA ALA A 178 -6.67 -21.75 -17.05
C ALA A 178 -5.62 -22.68 -16.42
N VAL A 179 -5.32 -22.46 -15.14
CA VAL A 179 -4.40 -23.24 -14.32
C VAL A 179 -5.02 -23.43 -12.95
N ALA A 180 -5.01 -24.66 -12.44
CA ALA A 180 -5.44 -24.95 -11.08
C ALA A 180 -4.35 -25.63 -10.26
N VAL A 181 -4.14 -25.14 -9.04
CA VAL A 181 -3.14 -25.64 -8.10
C VAL A 181 -3.77 -25.89 -6.74
N ASP A 182 -3.36 -26.94 -6.05
CA ASP A 182 -3.87 -27.29 -4.73
C ASP A 182 -2.85 -26.97 -3.64
N PHE A 183 -3.12 -25.94 -2.85
CA PHE A 183 -2.28 -25.53 -1.71
C PHE A 183 -2.47 -26.40 -0.47
N THR A 184 -3.46 -27.30 -0.44
CA THR A 184 -3.80 -28.12 0.73
C THR A 184 -2.97 -29.42 0.81
N THR A 185 -2.32 -29.80 -0.29
CA THR A 185 -1.52 -31.04 -0.36
C THR A 185 -0.33 -31.07 0.60
N LYS A 186 0.14 -29.90 1.03
CA LYS A 186 1.13 -29.74 2.08
C LYS A 186 0.90 -28.40 2.78
N THR A 187 0.83 -28.44 4.10
CA THR A 187 0.68 -27.24 4.93
C THR A 187 1.81 -26.25 4.64
N SER A 188 1.44 -25.00 4.35
CA SER A 188 2.39 -23.91 4.14
C SER A 188 3.02 -23.49 5.46
N TYR A 189 4.25 -22.97 5.42
CA TYR A 189 5.00 -22.58 6.62
C TYR A 189 4.87 -21.08 6.86
N ASP A 190 4.50 -20.69 8.08
CA ASP A 190 4.56 -19.32 8.59
C ASP A 190 5.84 -19.18 9.42
N LEU A 191 6.79 -18.39 8.91
CA LEU A 191 8.13 -18.24 9.48
C LEU A 191 8.29 -16.95 10.29
N ASP A 192 7.20 -16.21 10.54
CA ASP A 192 7.25 -14.88 11.17
C ASP A 192 7.75 -14.91 12.63
N ASN A 193 7.62 -16.06 13.30
CA ASN A 193 7.97 -16.23 14.72
C ASN A 193 9.31 -16.95 14.94
N LEU A 194 10.15 -17.08 13.91
CA LEU A 194 11.52 -17.55 14.05
C LEU A 194 12.44 -16.44 14.57
N GLU A 195 13.47 -16.79 15.35
CA GLU A 195 14.36 -15.81 15.98
C GLU A 195 15.86 -16.09 15.68
N PRO A 196 16.65 -15.09 15.26
CA PRO A 196 16.21 -13.81 14.71
C PRO A 196 15.45 -14.01 13.37
N ASN A 197 14.46 -13.16 13.11
CA ASN A 197 13.72 -13.10 11.84
C ASN A 197 14.36 -12.07 10.88
N ASP A 198 15.68 -12.14 10.71
CA ASP A 198 16.46 -11.16 9.93
C ASP A 198 17.02 -11.73 8.60
N PHE A 199 16.64 -12.95 8.26
CA PHE A 199 17.05 -13.63 7.03
C PHE A 199 16.47 -12.98 5.75
N PHE A 200 15.41 -12.17 5.86
CA PHE A 200 14.88 -11.33 4.76
C PHE A 200 14.45 -9.93 5.27
N PRO A 201 14.36 -8.90 4.40
CA PRO A 201 13.92 -7.55 4.80
C PRO A 201 12.47 -7.44 5.29
N VAL A 202 11.66 -8.46 5.02
CA VAL A 202 10.27 -8.61 5.48
C VAL A 202 10.07 -10.06 5.90
N PRO A 203 9.12 -10.35 6.82
CA PRO A 203 8.81 -11.73 7.20
C PRO A 203 8.48 -12.60 5.99
N SER A 204 8.80 -13.90 6.10
CA SER A 204 8.66 -14.85 5.01
C SER A 204 7.69 -15.99 5.33
N ALA A 205 7.30 -16.69 4.28
CA ALA A 205 6.53 -17.92 4.33
C ALA A 205 7.07 -18.90 3.30
N VAL A 206 6.80 -20.19 3.48
CA VAL A 206 7.00 -21.19 2.42
C VAL A 206 5.65 -21.70 1.97
N VAL A 207 5.28 -21.43 0.72
CA VAL A 207 4.01 -21.90 0.16
C VAL A 207 4.26 -23.12 -0.71
N PHE A 208 3.47 -24.16 -0.48
CA PHE A 208 3.48 -25.39 -1.26
C PHE A 208 2.20 -25.50 -2.08
N ALA A 209 2.29 -26.02 -3.30
CA ALA A 209 1.13 -26.39 -4.08
C ALA A 209 1.39 -27.61 -4.96
N LYS A 210 0.32 -28.23 -5.45
CA LYS A 210 0.37 -29.29 -6.45
C LYS A 210 -0.44 -28.91 -7.66
N LEU A 211 0.11 -29.04 -8.86
CA LEU A 211 -0.66 -28.74 -10.07
C LEU A 211 -1.78 -29.76 -10.28
N ARG A 212 -3.02 -29.28 -10.41
CA ARG A 212 -4.21 -30.09 -10.67
C ARG A 212 -4.63 -30.10 -12.13
N GLY A 213 -4.43 -29.03 -12.88
CA GLY A 213 -4.76 -29.04 -14.30
C GLY A 213 -4.46 -27.74 -15.04
N ARG A 214 -4.57 -27.82 -16.37
CA ARG A 214 -4.50 -26.69 -17.32
C ARG A 214 -5.65 -26.75 -18.33
N SER A 215 -5.94 -25.63 -18.99
CA SER A 215 -7.05 -25.34 -19.93
C SER A 215 -7.48 -26.43 -20.92
N ASP A 216 -6.71 -27.49 -21.14
CA ASP A 216 -7.07 -28.64 -21.97
C ASP A 216 -8.28 -29.45 -21.43
N ASP A 217 -8.69 -29.26 -20.16
CA ASP A 217 -9.84 -29.94 -19.52
C ASP A 217 -10.61 -29.01 -18.54
N PHE A 218 -11.17 -27.92 -19.08
CA PHE A 218 -11.75 -26.80 -18.33
C PHE A 218 -12.84 -27.21 -17.32
N ASP A 219 -13.80 -28.05 -17.72
CA ASP A 219 -14.92 -28.45 -16.87
C ASP A 219 -14.50 -29.38 -15.72
N LYS A 220 -13.47 -30.20 -15.92
CA LYS A 220 -12.89 -31.02 -14.86
C LYS A 220 -12.12 -30.17 -13.85
N ILE A 221 -11.40 -29.16 -14.32
CA ILE A 221 -10.64 -28.25 -13.45
C ILE A 221 -11.57 -27.42 -12.58
N LYS A 222 -12.62 -26.82 -13.17
CA LYS A 222 -13.56 -25.97 -12.44
C LYS A 222 -14.24 -26.73 -11.29
N ARG A 223 -14.61 -28.01 -11.50
CA ARG A 223 -15.19 -28.88 -10.47
C ARG A 223 -14.21 -29.22 -9.34
N GLN A 224 -12.90 -29.24 -9.60
CA GLN A 224 -11.86 -29.53 -8.61
C GLN A 224 -11.39 -28.29 -7.82
N ALA A 225 -11.81 -27.08 -8.23
CA ALA A 225 -11.22 -25.83 -7.78
C ALA A 225 -11.89 -25.14 -6.58
N HIS A 226 -12.98 -25.71 -6.02
CA HIS A 226 -13.87 -24.94 -5.14
C HIS A 226 -13.30 -24.52 -3.77
N SER A 227 -12.13 -24.99 -3.35
CA SER A 227 -11.32 -24.30 -2.34
C SER A 227 -9.91 -24.89 -2.32
N LEU A 228 -9.01 -24.29 -3.09
CA LEU A 228 -7.63 -24.75 -3.16
C LEU A 228 -6.69 -23.96 -2.24
N ALA A 229 -7.20 -22.93 -1.55
CA ALA A 229 -6.46 -22.04 -0.68
C ALA A 229 -5.89 -22.75 0.57
N PRO A 230 -4.74 -22.30 1.10
CA PRO A 230 -4.21 -22.85 2.35
C PRO A 230 -5.12 -22.48 3.53
N GLY A 231 -5.98 -23.40 3.96
CA GLY A 231 -6.82 -23.20 5.15
C GLY A 231 -6.04 -23.20 6.48
N ASN A 232 -4.89 -23.87 6.50
CA ASN A 232 -4.02 -24.00 7.67
C ASN A 232 -2.56 -23.67 7.30
N VAL A 233 -1.82 -23.18 8.29
CA VAL A 233 -0.36 -22.99 8.24
C VAL A 233 0.31 -23.69 9.40
N GLU A 234 1.52 -24.16 9.16
CA GLU A 234 2.43 -24.60 10.20
C GLU A 234 3.25 -23.38 10.64
N ILE A 235 3.00 -22.89 11.85
CA ILE A 235 3.73 -21.78 12.43
C ILE A 235 5.00 -22.33 13.08
N TRP A 236 6.14 -21.79 12.65
CA TRP A 236 7.45 -22.12 13.20
C TRP A 236 7.82 -21.06 14.24
N ARG A 237 8.15 -21.49 15.46
CA ARG A 237 8.49 -20.59 16.58
C ARG A 237 9.79 -20.99 17.26
N GLY A 238 10.62 -20.00 17.57
CA GLY A 238 11.85 -20.18 18.36
C GLY A 238 13.13 -19.92 17.58
N PRO A 239 14.30 -20.17 18.21
CA PRO A 239 15.57 -19.77 17.64
C PRO A 239 15.95 -20.60 16.41
N THR A 240 16.30 -19.92 15.32
CA THR A 240 16.77 -20.51 14.07
C THR A 240 18.00 -21.39 14.30
N ASN A 241 18.16 -22.43 13.49
CA ASN A 241 19.28 -23.39 13.57
C ASN A 241 19.40 -24.14 14.91
N THR A 242 18.31 -24.24 15.68
CA THR A 242 18.28 -25.01 16.93
C THR A 242 17.22 -26.12 16.88
N SER A 243 17.37 -27.10 17.77
CA SER A 243 16.33 -28.10 18.05
C SER A 243 15.15 -27.54 18.86
N GLN A 244 15.21 -26.27 19.29
CA GLN A 244 14.17 -25.62 20.09
C GLN A 244 13.03 -25.06 19.24
N VAL A 245 13.13 -25.15 17.90
CA VAL A 245 12.05 -24.71 17.01
C VAL A 245 10.83 -25.61 17.20
N SER A 246 9.74 -25.00 17.69
CA SER A 246 8.43 -25.63 17.78
C SER A 246 7.61 -25.38 16.52
N ARG A 247 6.73 -26.33 16.19
CA ARG A 247 5.85 -26.27 15.01
C ARG A 247 4.42 -26.55 15.44
N GLN A 248 3.51 -25.67 15.05
CA GLN A 248 2.09 -25.82 15.37
C GLN A 248 1.24 -25.49 14.15
N VAL A 249 0.28 -26.35 13.85
CA VAL A 249 -0.71 -26.07 12.80
C VAL A 249 -1.80 -25.17 13.37
N GLU A 250 -2.05 -24.05 12.71
CA GLU A 250 -3.13 -23.12 13.04
C GLU A 250 -3.95 -22.79 11.78
N THR A 251 -5.24 -22.52 11.99
CA THR A 251 -6.11 -22.04 10.92
C THR A 251 -5.74 -20.61 10.56
N LEU A 252 -5.52 -20.38 9.26
CA LEU A 252 -5.25 -19.05 8.75
C LEU A 252 -6.54 -18.22 8.80
N HIS A 253 -6.51 -17.12 9.56
CA HIS A 253 -7.47 -16.04 9.37
C HIS A 253 -7.07 -15.27 8.11
N HIS A 254 -7.87 -15.46 7.06
CA HIS A 254 -7.69 -14.75 5.80
C HIS A 254 -8.32 -13.37 5.88
N ASP A 255 -7.61 -12.36 5.37
CA ASP A 255 -8.24 -11.10 5.01
C ASP A 255 -9.03 -11.32 3.72
N ASP A 256 -10.36 -11.47 3.85
CA ASP A 256 -11.29 -11.52 2.72
C ASP A 256 -11.40 -10.18 1.97
N GLY A 257 -10.67 -9.16 2.44
CA GLY A 257 -10.63 -7.82 1.88
C GLY A 257 -11.86 -6.99 2.20
N ALA A 258 -12.85 -7.56 2.91
CA ALA A 258 -14.06 -6.89 3.31
C ALA A 258 -13.86 -6.13 4.63
N PHE A 259 -14.68 -5.11 4.80
CA PHE A 259 -14.86 -4.49 6.11
C PHE A 259 -16.18 -5.03 6.68
N HIS A 260 -16.13 -5.49 7.93
CA HIS A 260 -17.27 -6.10 8.61
C HIS A 260 -17.93 -5.14 9.61
N SER A 261 -17.44 -3.91 9.71
CA SER A 261 -18.05 -2.83 10.49
C SER A 261 -18.49 -1.68 9.60
N ASP A 262 -19.71 -1.19 9.81
CA ASP A 262 -20.25 -0.02 9.09
C ASP A 262 -19.39 1.24 9.30
N TYR A 263 -18.68 1.33 10.43
CA TYR A 263 -17.75 2.44 10.71
C TYR A 263 -16.64 2.58 9.66
N ALA A 264 -16.29 1.51 8.93
CA ALA A 264 -15.35 1.58 7.82
C ALA A 264 -15.75 2.59 6.75
N HIS A 265 -17.06 2.73 6.51
CA HIS A 265 -17.65 3.66 5.52
C HIS A 265 -17.59 5.11 5.99
N PHE A 266 -17.53 5.35 7.30
CA PHE A 266 -17.46 6.69 7.89
C PHE A 266 -16.03 7.11 8.19
N ALA A 267 -15.09 6.18 8.34
CA ALA A 267 -13.68 6.50 8.57
C ALA A 267 -13.06 7.28 7.40
N ARG A 268 -12.45 8.44 7.70
CA ARG A 268 -11.74 9.30 6.73
C ARG A 268 -10.31 9.54 7.20
N GLN A 269 -9.33 9.43 6.32
CA GLN A 269 -7.93 9.75 6.63
C GLN A 269 -7.69 11.25 6.45
N GLY A 270 -6.75 11.82 7.21
CA GLY A 270 -6.26 13.19 6.98
C GLY A 270 -5.36 13.34 5.74
N PRO A 271 -5.09 14.56 5.24
CA PRO A 271 -4.24 14.78 4.08
C PRO A 271 -2.75 14.73 4.46
N SER A 272 -1.89 14.55 3.46
CA SER A 272 -0.44 14.60 3.68
C SER A 272 0.03 16.06 3.83
N ILE A 273 0.18 16.54 5.06
CA ILE A 273 0.70 17.88 5.38
C ILE A 273 2.19 17.80 5.72
N ARG A 274 3.00 17.28 4.79
CA ARG A 274 4.45 17.03 4.99
C ARG A 274 5.34 18.25 4.81
N ASP A 275 4.90 19.22 4.03
CA ASP A 275 5.65 20.46 3.77
C ASP A 275 5.41 21.46 4.90
N ARG A 276 5.76 21.01 6.12
CA ARG A 276 5.34 21.58 7.40
C ARG A 276 5.59 23.09 7.49
N ARG A 277 6.75 23.55 7.01
CA ARG A 277 7.14 24.97 7.04
C ARG A 277 6.26 25.89 6.19
N LEU A 278 5.52 25.36 5.21
CA LEU A 278 4.59 26.15 4.40
C LEU A 278 3.25 26.32 5.14
N PHE A 279 2.77 25.27 5.80
CA PHE A 279 1.42 25.21 6.36
C PHE A 279 1.34 25.59 7.86
N PHE A 280 2.24 25.06 8.70
CA PHE A 280 2.18 25.28 10.14
C PHE A 280 2.71 26.65 10.51
N VAL A 281 2.01 27.31 11.43
CA VAL A 281 2.29 28.68 11.85
C VAL A 281 2.25 28.81 13.37
N THR A 282 2.97 29.79 13.90
CA THR A 282 2.64 30.44 15.16
C THR A 282 1.93 31.75 14.84
N VAL A 283 0.98 32.14 15.68
CA VAL A 283 0.14 33.31 15.46
C VAL A 283 0.12 34.22 16.67
N GLU A 284 0.05 35.52 16.41
CA GLU A 284 -0.15 36.55 17.43
C GLU A 284 -1.38 37.40 17.07
N PRO A 285 -2.20 37.82 18.05
CA PRO A 285 -3.34 38.69 17.79
C PRO A 285 -2.90 39.96 17.07
N ASN A 286 -3.61 40.35 16.01
CA ASN A 286 -3.32 41.59 15.31
C ASN A 286 -3.86 42.79 16.11
N GLN A 287 -3.01 43.42 16.92
CA GLN A 287 -3.37 44.50 17.86
C GLN A 287 -3.44 45.90 17.20
N ILE A 288 -3.34 45.99 15.87
CA ILE A 288 -3.42 47.28 15.18
C ILE A 288 -4.87 47.81 15.28
N PHE A 289 -5.05 49.04 15.74
CA PHE A 289 -6.35 49.65 16.06
C PHE A 289 -7.35 49.74 14.87
N ILE A 290 -6.85 49.61 13.63
CA ILE A 290 -7.62 49.63 12.37
C ILE A 290 -7.62 48.24 11.69
N ALA A 291 -7.11 47.20 12.36
CA ALA A 291 -7.12 45.85 11.81
C ALA A 291 -8.56 45.35 11.61
N ALA A 292 -8.77 44.58 10.54
CA ALA A 292 -10.00 43.82 10.39
C ALA A 292 -10.16 42.88 11.60
N PRO A 293 -11.37 42.75 12.18
CA PRO A 293 -11.60 41.85 13.31
C PRO A 293 -11.19 40.41 12.96
N ASN A 294 -10.81 39.62 13.98
CA ASN A 294 -10.43 38.21 13.83
C ASN A 294 -9.26 37.96 12.86
N THR A 295 -8.28 38.88 12.86
CA THR A 295 -7.03 38.69 12.11
C THR A 295 -5.85 38.46 13.03
N PHE A 296 -4.89 37.67 12.54
CA PHE A 296 -3.68 37.29 13.25
C PHE A 296 -2.45 37.54 12.38
N ILE A 297 -1.35 37.93 13.01
CA ILE A 297 -0.04 37.96 12.38
C ILE A 297 0.53 36.54 12.46
N SER A 298 0.86 35.95 11.31
CA SER A 298 1.34 34.56 11.23
C SER A 298 2.83 34.50 10.91
N TYR A 299 3.50 33.52 11.53
CA TYR A 299 4.90 33.20 11.31
C TYR A 299 5.04 31.71 11.04
N PRO A 300 5.68 31.29 9.93
CA PRO A 300 5.99 29.89 9.69
C PRO A 300 6.67 29.22 10.88
N ARG A 301 6.12 28.09 11.31
CA ARG A 301 6.74 27.27 12.35
C ARG A 301 8.06 26.70 11.81
N ARG A 302 9.09 26.75 12.64
CA ARG A 302 10.44 26.27 12.32
C ARG A 302 10.86 25.25 13.39
N SER A 303 11.00 23.99 12.99
CA SER A 303 11.53 22.90 13.82
C SER A 303 12.81 22.33 13.22
N ASN A 304 13.67 21.77 14.06
CA ASN A 304 14.87 21.03 13.62
C ASN A 304 14.52 19.78 12.81
N GLN A 305 13.29 19.26 12.95
CA GLN A 305 12.79 18.12 12.18
C GLN A 305 12.29 18.51 10.78
N ASP A 306 12.14 19.81 10.50
CA ASP A 306 11.59 20.26 9.23
C ASP A 306 12.66 20.31 8.13
N LYS A 307 12.29 19.87 6.93
CA LYS A 307 13.15 20.02 5.75
C LYS A 307 13.37 21.50 5.47
N LYS A 308 14.63 21.95 5.43
CA LYS A 308 15.04 23.33 5.11
C LYS A 308 15.02 23.64 3.61
N LYS A 309 13.96 23.19 2.95
CA LYS A 309 13.81 23.24 1.49
C LYS A 309 13.27 24.59 0.99
N TYR A 310 12.60 25.34 1.85
CA TYR A 310 11.94 26.59 1.50
C TYR A 310 12.55 27.73 2.32
N ASP A 311 12.81 28.86 1.67
CA ASP A 311 13.01 30.12 2.37
C ASP A 311 11.64 30.72 2.72
N VAL A 312 11.15 30.38 3.91
CA VAL A 312 9.84 30.82 4.40
C VAL A 312 9.88 32.19 5.07
N SER A 313 11.03 32.87 5.10
CA SER A 313 11.11 34.23 5.63
C SER A 313 10.18 35.21 4.91
N VAL A 314 9.94 34.97 3.62
CA VAL A 314 8.98 35.72 2.78
C VAL A 314 7.51 35.58 3.23
N LEU A 315 7.21 34.69 4.18
CA LEU A 315 5.88 34.47 4.75
C LEU A 315 5.78 34.97 6.20
N ASP A 316 6.86 35.50 6.79
CA ASP A 316 6.86 36.04 8.15
C ASP A 316 6.03 37.33 8.21
N GLY A 317 5.18 37.46 9.23
CA GLY A 317 4.37 38.66 9.43
C GLY A 317 3.14 38.75 8.53
N ASN A 318 2.86 37.72 7.71
CA ASN A 318 1.65 37.70 6.90
C ASN A 318 0.41 37.69 7.79
N VAL A 319 -0.52 38.60 7.53
CA VAL A 319 -1.81 38.63 8.22
C VAL A 319 -2.72 37.54 7.65
N VAL A 320 -3.38 36.78 8.51
CA VAL A 320 -4.36 35.74 8.14
C VAL A 320 -5.64 35.92 8.95
N HIS A 321 -6.77 35.54 8.36
CA HIS A 321 -8.06 35.55 9.08
C HIS A 321 -8.21 34.25 9.88
N ASP A 322 -8.95 34.33 10.98
CA ASP A 322 -9.24 33.20 11.88
C ASP A 322 -9.90 32.01 11.17
N ASP A 323 -10.71 32.27 10.14
CA ASP A 323 -11.38 31.25 9.32
C ASP A 323 -10.41 30.36 8.53
N ASN A 324 -9.16 30.80 8.35
CA ASN A 324 -8.14 30.01 7.67
C ASN A 324 -7.16 29.32 8.64
N LEU A 325 -7.32 29.52 9.95
CA LEU A 325 -6.51 28.90 10.99
C LEU A 325 -7.21 27.64 11.49
N PHE A 326 -6.51 26.51 11.42
CA PHE A 326 -7.01 25.20 11.81
C PHE A 326 -6.10 24.55 12.84
N ASP A 327 -6.71 23.81 13.76
CA ASP A 327 -6.02 22.96 14.72
C ASP A 327 -5.76 21.60 14.08
N VAL A 328 -4.53 21.40 13.64
CA VAL A 328 -4.12 20.18 12.96
C VAL A 328 -3.58 19.18 13.98
N TYR A 329 -4.34 18.11 14.17
CA TYR A 329 -3.96 16.96 14.98
C TYR A 329 -3.06 16.04 14.16
N LEU A 330 -1.89 15.78 14.71
CA LEU A 330 -0.93 14.82 14.17
C LEU A 330 -1.08 13.46 14.86
N GLY A 331 -0.41 12.43 14.35
CA GLY A 331 -0.24 11.18 15.09
C GLY A 331 0.34 11.36 16.50
N GLU A 332 1.09 12.45 16.71
CA GLU A 332 1.64 12.88 18.01
C GLU A 332 0.68 13.74 18.86
N SER A 333 -0.45 14.16 18.32
CA SER A 333 -1.46 14.95 19.03
C SER A 333 -2.53 14.08 19.71
N ILE A 334 -2.36 12.75 19.74
CA ILE A 334 -3.30 11.84 20.42
C ILE A 334 -2.57 10.83 21.32
N ALA A 335 -3.20 10.54 22.46
CA ALA A 335 -2.90 9.44 23.36
C ALA A 335 -4.21 8.65 23.63
N PRO A 336 -4.17 7.48 24.28
CA PRO A 336 -5.39 6.75 24.59
C PRO A 336 -6.41 7.64 25.30
N TYR A 337 -7.61 7.73 24.73
CA TYR A 337 -8.76 8.48 25.23
C TYR A 337 -8.67 10.02 25.19
N VAL A 338 -7.50 10.63 24.98
CA VAL A 338 -7.26 12.07 25.17
C VAL A 338 -6.40 12.69 24.06
N THR A 339 -6.61 13.97 23.78
CA THR A 339 -5.77 14.75 22.87
C THR A 339 -4.60 15.40 23.59
N LEU A 340 -3.51 15.56 22.85
CA LEU A 340 -2.40 16.43 23.19
C LEU A 340 -2.48 17.70 22.33
N PRO A 341 -1.79 18.79 22.70
CA PRO A 341 -1.89 20.06 21.96
C PRO A 341 -1.67 19.87 20.45
N PRO A 342 -2.63 20.30 19.60
CA PRO A 342 -2.49 20.27 18.16
C PRO A 342 -1.52 21.36 17.69
N LEU A 343 -1.25 21.39 16.40
CA LEU A 343 -0.49 22.46 15.77
C LEU A 343 -1.41 23.36 14.96
N THR A 344 -1.21 24.66 15.06
CA THR A 344 -1.93 25.61 14.22
C THR A 344 -1.38 25.59 12.80
N ALA A 345 -2.26 25.49 11.81
CA ALA A 345 -1.93 25.62 10.39
C ALA A 345 -2.80 26.66 9.71
N ALA A 346 -2.18 27.44 8.81
CA ALA A 346 -2.88 28.32 7.89
C ALA A 346 -3.16 27.54 6.60
N LEU A 347 -4.41 27.10 6.41
CA LEU A 347 -4.82 26.33 5.23
C LEU A 347 -5.54 27.23 4.22
N PRO A 348 -5.44 26.95 2.91
CA PRO A 348 -6.09 27.75 1.87
C PRO A 348 -7.58 27.41 1.78
N VAL A 349 -8.31 27.42 2.89
CA VAL A 349 -9.73 27.05 2.96
C VAL A 349 -10.47 28.00 3.88
N ASP A 350 -11.67 28.37 3.49
CA ASP A 350 -12.69 29.11 4.23
C ASP A 350 -14.08 28.74 3.69
N LYS A 351 -15.16 29.22 4.32
CA LYS A 351 -16.53 28.95 3.87
C LYS A 351 -16.79 29.41 2.43
N SER A 352 -16.18 30.50 1.98
CA SER A 352 -16.34 31.06 0.63
C SER A 352 -15.62 30.27 -0.47
N SER A 353 -14.50 29.65 -0.14
CA SER A 353 -13.63 28.91 -1.08
C SER A 353 -14.04 27.45 -1.23
N LEU A 354 -14.78 26.87 -0.27
CA LEU A 354 -15.41 25.57 -0.43
C LEU A 354 -16.58 25.66 -1.43
N ALA A 355 -16.37 25.19 -2.66
CA ALA A 355 -17.43 25.20 -3.68
C ALA A 355 -18.68 24.42 -3.23
N LEU A 356 -19.86 25.04 -3.38
CA LEU A 356 -21.16 24.38 -3.25
C LEU A 356 -21.48 23.63 -4.56
N PRO A 357 -21.52 22.30 -4.60
CA PRO A 357 -22.36 21.61 -5.57
C PRO A 357 -23.82 21.88 -5.19
N LEU A 358 -24.43 22.85 -5.89
CA LEU A 358 -25.87 22.93 -6.01
C LEU A 358 -26.32 21.73 -6.85
N ASP A 359 -27.30 21.00 -6.33
CA ASP A 359 -27.98 19.83 -6.89
C ASP A 359 -27.34 18.43 -6.69
N HIS A 360 -28.17 17.52 -6.20
CA HIS A 360 -27.88 16.09 -6.05
C HIS A 360 -28.06 15.32 -7.38
N LYS A 361 -28.23 15.99 -8.52
CA LYS A 361 -28.60 15.33 -9.79
C LYS A 361 -27.41 15.02 -10.71
N GLY A 362 -26.22 15.54 -10.42
CA GLY A 362 -24.99 15.25 -11.18
C GLY A 362 -24.15 14.06 -10.72
N CYS A 363 -24.55 13.32 -9.67
CA CYS A 363 -23.79 12.15 -9.20
C CYS A 363 -24.05 10.92 -10.09
N SER A 364 -23.35 10.80 -11.21
CA SER A 364 -23.29 9.55 -11.96
C SER A 364 -22.55 8.48 -11.15
N VAL A 365 -23.30 7.47 -10.71
CA VAL A 365 -22.77 6.25 -10.09
C VAL A 365 -22.05 5.44 -11.17
N ASN A 366 -20.78 5.11 -10.96
CA ASN A 366 -20.10 4.14 -11.83
C ASN A 366 -20.55 2.71 -11.42
N PRO A 367 -21.22 1.94 -12.29
CA PRO A 367 -21.79 0.64 -11.94
C PRO A 367 -20.75 -0.43 -11.52
N LYS A 368 -19.45 -0.19 -11.76
CA LYS A 368 -18.41 -1.21 -11.59
C LYS A 368 -17.56 -1.10 -10.31
N SER A 369 -17.73 -0.08 -9.48
CA SER A 369 -16.85 0.13 -8.30
C SER A 369 -17.54 0.52 -7.00
N GLY A 370 -18.85 0.77 -6.99
CA GLY A 370 -19.56 1.24 -5.79
C GLY A 370 -19.05 2.58 -5.23
N ALA A 371 -18.11 3.24 -5.91
CA ALA A 371 -17.57 4.52 -5.51
C ALA A 371 -18.42 5.63 -6.14
N VAL A 372 -19.03 6.45 -5.28
CA VAL A 372 -19.59 7.75 -5.68
C VAL A 372 -18.45 8.52 -6.37
N LYS A 373 -18.65 8.95 -7.62
CA LYS A 373 -17.79 9.99 -8.20
C LYS A 373 -18.05 11.27 -7.42
N HIS A 374 -17.28 11.48 -6.36
CA HIS A 374 -17.15 12.79 -5.74
C HIS A 374 -16.34 13.67 -6.70
N ASN A 375 -16.93 14.12 -7.80
CA ASN A 375 -16.53 15.37 -8.46
C ASN A 375 -16.99 16.58 -7.61
N ALA A 376 -17.13 16.38 -6.30
CA ALA A 376 -17.74 17.30 -5.36
C ALA A 376 -16.62 17.99 -4.58
N CYS A 377 -16.57 19.31 -4.73
CA CYS A 377 -15.83 20.24 -3.88
C CYS A 377 -14.32 20.24 -4.07
N GLU A 378 -13.88 20.90 -5.14
CA GLU A 378 -12.57 21.56 -5.13
C GLU A 378 -12.66 22.88 -4.35
N VAL A 379 -11.54 23.27 -3.74
CA VAL A 379 -11.40 24.57 -3.11
C VAL A 379 -11.09 25.56 -4.22
N ASP A 380 -11.98 26.53 -4.40
CA ASP A 380 -11.77 27.64 -5.31
C ASP A 380 -10.85 28.67 -4.62
N THR A 381 -9.54 28.51 -4.82
CA THR A 381 -8.55 29.43 -4.26
C THR A 381 -8.73 30.86 -4.77
N SER A 382 -9.47 31.06 -5.86
CA SER A 382 -9.83 32.39 -6.37
C SER A 382 -10.98 33.06 -5.59
N LYS A 383 -11.53 32.41 -4.56
CA LYS A 383 -12.52 32.99 -3.64
C LYS A 383 -11.98 33.25 -2.25
N LEU A 384 -10.73 32.87 -1.97
CA LEU A 384 -10.06 33.19 -0.71
C LEU A 384 -9.98 34.70 -0.50
N ASP A 385 -10.05 35.14 0.75
CA ASP A 385 -9.71 36.53 1.12
C ASP A 385 -8.34 36.92 0.53
N THR A 386 -8.19 38.20 0.17
CA THR A 386 -6.99 38.74 -0.48
C THR A 386 -5.71 38.39 0.26
N ARG A 387 -5.74 38.34 1.60
CA ARG A 387 -4.58 38.02 2.43
C ARG A 387 -4.17 36.55 2.28
N MET A 388 -5.14 35.64 2.44
CA MET A 388 -4.88 34.20 2.30
C MET A 388 -4.52 33.85 0.86
N ARG A 389 -5.15 34.47 -0.13
CA ARG A 389 -4.79 34.30 -1.54
C ARG A 389 -3.36 34.72 -1.84
N THR A 390 -2.94 35.89 -1.34
CA THR A 390 -1.55 36.37 -1.49
C THR A 390 -0.58 35.39 -0.85
N ARG A 391 -0.86 34.97 0.40
CA ARG A 391 -0.05 33.96 1.09
C ARG A 391 0.03 32.65 0.30
N TRP A 392 -1.10 32.16 -0.21
CA TRP A 392 -1.19 30.91 -0.96
C TRP A 392 -0.42 30.95 -2.28
N ASN A 393 -0.47 32.08 -3.00
CA ASN A 393 0.31 32.28 -4.22
C ASN A 393 1.81 32.20 -3.92
N THR A 394 2.28 32.87 -2.87
CA THR A 394 3.69 32.80 -2.43
C THR A 394 4.08 31.37 -2.04
N MET A 395 3.25 30.67 -1.27
CA MET A 395 3.49 29.25 -0.91
C MET A 395 3.56 28.36 -2.15
N SER A 396 2.68 28.58 -3.12
CA SER A 396 2.63 27.81 -4.37
C SER A 396 3.89 28.04 -5.21
N SER A 397 4.35 29.29 -5.33
CA SER A 397 5.62 29.61 -6.01
C SER A 397 6.82 28.98 -5.32
N LEU A 398 6.88 29.02 -3.97
CA LEU A 398 7.93 28.34 -3.21
C LEU A 398 7.90 26.82 -3.42
N TRP A 399 6.71 26.21 -3.47
CA TRP A 399 6.55 24.80 -3.78
C TRP A 399 7.07 24.48 -5.18
N ASP A 400 6.60 25.19 -6.20
CA ASP A 400 6.96 24.93 -7.60
C ASP A 400 8.45 25.12 -7.88
N ALA A 401 9.08 26.13 -7.27
CA ALA A 401 10.51 26.36 -7.38
C ALA A 401 11.37 25.24 -6.76
N ASN A 402 10.82 24.47 -5.82
CA ASN A 402 11.57 23.48 -5.07
C ASN A 402 11.10 22.03 -5.26
N LYS A 403 9.92 21.76 -5.85
CA LYS A 403 9.40 20.40 -6.01
C LYS A 403 10.34 19.51 -6.83
N GLY A 404 10.26 18.18 -6.60
CA GLY A 404 11.12 17.25 -7.33
C GLY A 404 10.87 17.32 -8.83
N LYS A 405 11.90 17.16 -9.67
CA LYS A 405 11.77 17.27 -11.13
C LYS A 405 10.70 16.35 -11.74
N SER A 406 10.42 15.22 -11.09
CA SER A 406 9.39 14.25 -11.50
C SER A 406 8.00 14.49 -10.87
N ASP A 407 7.86 15.47 -9.96
CA ASP A 407 6.58 15.78 -9.31
C ASP A 407 5.81 16.83 -10.11
N ALA A 408 4.87 16.36 -10.93
CA ALA A 408 4.02 17.23 -11.75
C ALA A 408 2.91 17.93 -10.95
N LYS A 409 2.64 17.53 -9.70
CA LYS A 409 1.48 18.05 -8.95
C LYS A 409 1.73 19.47 -8.44
N SER A 410 0.68 20.30 -8.45
CA SER A 410 0.67 21.57 -7.73
C SER A 410 0.59 21.35 -6.21
N LEU A 411 0.88 22.38 -5.42
CA LEU A 411 0.77 22.31 -3.96
C LEU A 411 -0.65 21.93 -3.53
N TYR A 412 -1.68 22.50 -4.19
CA TYR A 412 -3.08 22.15 -3.92
C TYR A 412 -3.40 20.70 -4.27
N GLN A 413 -3.01 20.23 -5.47
CA GLN A 413 -3.27 18.85 -5.90
C GLN A 413 -2.64 17.81 -4.98
N ARG A 414 -1.51 18.16 -4.35
CA ARG A 414 -0.85 17.33 -3.35
C ARG A 414 -1.59 17.35 -2.02
N LEU A 415 -1.98 18.54 -1.55
CA LEU A 415 -2.72 18.72 -0.30
C LEU A 415 -4.11 18.05 -0.35
N ASN A 416 -4.84 18.22 -1.45
CA ASN A 416 -6.16 17.64 -1.68
C ASN A 416 -6.12 16.41 -2.60
N TYR A 417 -5.03 15.62 -2.56
CA TYR A 417 -4.91 14.40 -3.35
C TYR A 417 -6.10 13.46 -3.07
N HIS A 418 -6.78 13.00 -4.12
CA HIS A 418 -8.01 12.21 -4.02
C HIS A 418 -9.11 12.84 -3.13
N ASN A 419 -9.21 14.17 -3.12
CA ASN A 419 -10.21 14.94 -2.35
C ASN A 419 -10.14 14.71 -0.83
N ILE A 420 -8.97 14.27 -0.32
CA ILE A 420 -8.82 13.92 1.10
C ILE A 420 -9.03 15.14 2.01
N LEU A 421 -8.50 16.32 1.65
CA LEU A 421 -8.70 17.55 2.43
C LEU A 421 -10.16 18.02 2.38
N THR A 422 -10.82 17.98 1.23
CA THR A 422 -12.20 18.50 1.16
C THR A 422 -13.21 17.55 1.80
N SER A 423 -12.95 16.24 1.76
CA SER A 423 -13.80 15.23 2.40
C SER A 423 -13.83 15.30 3.94
N GLN A 424 -12.78 15.83 4.58
CA GLN A 424 -12.74 15.99 6.05
C GLN A 424 -13.35 17.31 6.52
N LEU A 425 -13.56 18.27 5.61
CA LEU A 425 -14.13 19.59 5.87
C LEU A 425 -15.62 19.66 5.53
N GLU A 426 -16.29 18.52 5.33
CA GLU A 426 -17.73 18.46 5.07
C GLU A 426 -18.56 19.15 6.18
N TRP A 427 -18.07 19.13 7.43
CA TRP A 427 -18.69 19.83 8.56
C TRP A 427 -18.71 21.36 8.38
N MET A 428 -17.74 21.95 7.66
CA MET A 428 -17.74 23.40 7.38
C MET A 428 -18.90 23.80 6.47
N ARG A 429 -19.46 22.85 5.72
CA ARG A 429 -20.55 23.05 4.75
C ARG A 429 -21.93 22.85 5.35
N ASN A 430 -22.03 22.02 6.38
CA ASN A 430 -23.29 21.65 7.01
C ASN A 430 -23.34 22.23 8.43
N SER A 431 -24.10 23.32 8.63
CA SER A 431 -24.28 24.00 9.92
C SER A 431 -24.90 23.14 11.03
N GLY A 432 -25.25 21.88 10.75
CA GLY A 432 -25.97 20.97 11.66
C GLY A 432 -25.22 19.70 12.07
N ASP A 433 -24.00 19.42 11.58
CA ASP A 433 -23.35 18.11 11.83
C ASP A 433 -21.96 18.20 12.49
N ARG A 434 -21.96 17.93 13.81
CA ARG A 434 -20.99 17.11 14.58
C ARG A 434 -19.56 17.64 14.82
N SER A 435 -19.40 18.40 15.92
CA SER A 435 -18.10 18.61 16.58
C SER A 435 -17.53 17.34 17.23
N VAL A 436 -18.37 16.33 17.47
CA VAL A 436 -17.96 15.08 18.15
C VAL A 436 -17.39 14.09 17.15
N ARG A 437 -16.07 13.91 17.20
CA ARG A 437 -15.34 12.97 16.36
C ARG A 437 -14.45 12.08 17.22
N VAL A 438 -14.20 10.87 16.73
CA VAL A 438 -13.15 9.99 17.28
C VAL A 438 -12.01 9.97 16.27
N ALA A 439 -10.83 10.44 16.70
CA ALA A 439 -9.61 10.32 15.92
C ALA A 439 -8.85 9.06 16.36
N TYR A 440 -8.31 8.30 15.42
CA TYR A 440 -7.50 7.11 15.71
C TYR A 440 -6.27 7.02 14.82
N SER A 441 -5.20 6.41 15.33
CA SER A 441 -3.92 6.34 14.61
C SER A 441 -3.97 5.40 13.41
N ALA A 442 -3.33 5.80 12.31
CA ALA A 442 -3.10 4.95 11.14
C ALA A 442 -1.96 3.93 11.36
N HIS A 443 -1.15 4.09 12.42
CA HIS A 443 0.08 3.33 12.65
C HIS A 443 0.19 2.89 14.11
N GLY A 444 0.99 1.86 14.35
CA GLY A 444 1.20 1.35 15.71
C GLY A 444 -0.03 0.64 16.27
N GLU A 445 -0.03 0.47 17.59
CA GLU A 445 -1.17 -0.08 18.31
C GLU A 445 -2.40 0.84 18.22
N PRO A 446 -3.61 0.27 18.20
CA PRO A 446 -4.86 1.04 18.25
C PRO A 446 -4.85 2.07 19.37
N THR A 447 -4.86 3.34 18.98
CA THR A 447 -4.92 4.51 19.87
C THR A 447 -5.96 5.45 19.30
N ALA A 448 -6.92 5.87 20.13
CA ALA A 448 -7.96 6.80 19.74
C ALA A 448 -8.30 7.83 20.83
N ALA A 449 -8.67 9.03 20.40
CA ALA A 449 -8.99 10.16 21.26
C ALA A 449 -10.32 10.84 20.84
N LEU A 450 -11.00 11.42 21.82
CA LEU A 450 -12.19 12.26 21.60
C LEU A 450 -11.76 13.62 21.06
N ILE A 451 -12.42 14.07 19.99
CA ILE A 451 -12.25 15.42 19.42
C ILE A 451 -13.58 16.14 19.54
N CYS A 452 -13.57 17.31 20.17
CA CYS A 452 -14.71 18.21 20.36
C CYS A 452 -14.29 19.65 20.00
N ASP A 453 -13.69 19.79 18.82
CA ASP A 453 -13.02 20.99 18.32
C ASP A 453 -13.61 21.28 16.93
N ASP A 454 -14.08 22.50 16.70
CA ASP A 454 -14.72 22.94 15.46
C ASP A 454 -13.73 23.52 14.44
N LYS A 455 -12.42 23.47 14.73
CA LYS A 455 -11.32 23.78 13.82
C LYS A 455 -10.42 22.58 13.54
N ALA A 456 -10.74 21.41 14.11
CA ALA A 456 -9.89 20.24 13.98
C ALA A 456 -9.77 19.73 12.53
N VAL A 457 -8.52 19.60 12.09
CA VAL A 457 -8.06 18.95 10.87
C VAL A 457 -7.09 17.83 11.28
N PHE A 458 -7.08 16.72 10.54
CA PHE A 458 -6.25 15.56 10.89
C PHE A 458 -5.17 15.38 9.85
N ASP A 459 -3.95 14.97 10.22
CA ASP A 459 -2.93 14.60 9.24
C ASP A 459 -3.10 13.17 8.68
N GLU A 460 -2.26 12.79 7.72
CA GLU A 460 -2.25 11.46 7.11
C GLU A 460 -2.00 10.30 8.10
N MET A 461 -1.49 10.57 9.30
CA MET A 461 -1.26 9.57 10.33
C MET A 461 -2.50 9.33 11.19
N LEU A 462 -3.58 10.07 10.97
CA LEU A 462 -4.83 9.92 11.68
C LEU A 462 -6.00 9.63 10.73
N TYR A 463 -6.95 8.88 11.27
CA TYR A 463 -8.28 8.72 10.71
C TYR A 463 -9.28 9.33 11.68
N GLN A 464 -10.36 9.91 11.17
CA GLN A 464 -11.51 10.37 11.94
C GLN A 464 -12.75 9.55 11.64
N VAL A 465 -13.60 9.38 12.65
CA VAL A 465 -14.96 8.86 12.55
C VAL A 465 -15.92 9.86 13.21
N THR A 466 -16.86 10.37 12.42
CA THR A 466 -17.87 11.31 12.92
C THR A 466 -18.94 10.56 13.72
N CYS A 467 -19.21 11.00 14.95
CA CYS A 467 -20.16 10.37 15.86
C CYS A 467 -21.43 11.24 16.02
N ARG A 468 -22.61 10.61 16.14
CA ARG A 468 -23.88 11.31 16.33
C ARG A 468 -24.03 11.87 17.74
N THR A 469 -23.42 11.22 18.72
CA THR A 469 -23.50 11.59 20.14
C THR A 469 -22.16 11.39 20.84
N LEU A 470 -21.97 12.07 21.98
CA LEU A 470 -20.83 11.80 22.87
C LEU A 470 -20.85 10.36 23.40
N ALA A 471 -22.03 9.76 23.59
CA ALA A 471 -22.14 8.38 24.06
C ALA A 471 -21.58 7.38 23.02
N GLU A 472 -21.90 7.58 21.74
CA GLU A 472 -21.32 6.81 20.63
C GLU A 472 -19.81 6.98 20.54
N ALA A 473 -19.30 8.21 20.72
CA ALA A 473 -17.87 8.47 20.71
C ALA A 473 -17.14 7.72 21.84
N HIS A 474 -17.65 7.77 23.07
CA HIS A 474 -17.06 7.02 24.18
C HIS A 474 -17.15 5.50 24.00
N TYR A 475 -18.22 4.99 23.38
CA TYR A 475 -18.33 3.59 23.01
C TYR A 475 -17.19 3.16 22.07
N LEU A 476 -16.94 3.94 21.03
CA LEU A 476 -15.82 3.69 20.11
C LEU A 476 -14.46 3.80 20.80
N LEU A 477 -14.27 4.79 21.68
CA LEU A 477 -13.01 4.94 22.42
C LEU A 477 -12.71 3.74 23.32
N ALA A 478 -13.72 3.20 24.01
CA ALA A 478 -13.57 2.02 24.84
C ALA A 478 -13.16 0.78 24.02
N ILE A 479 -13.70 0.63 22.81
CA ILE A 479 -13.35 -0.48 21.91
C ILE A 479 -11.97 -0.29 21.31
N ILE A 480 -11.69 0.89 20.73
CA ILE A 480 -10.47 1.12 19.97
C ILE A 480 -9.23 1.07 20.84
N ASN A 481 -9.28 1.62 22.05
CA ASN A 481 -8.15 1.60 22.98
C ASN A 481 -8.04 0.28 23.79
N SER A 482 -8.80 -0.77 23.44
CA SER A 482 -8.76 -2.05 24.18
C SER A 482 -7.68 -3.00 23.68
N ASN A 483 -7.04 -3.72 24.61
CA ASN A 483 -6.11 -4.81 24.30
C ASN A 483 -6.77 -5.93 23.48
N ALA A 484 -8.07 -6.15 23.69
CA ALA A 484 -8.85 -7.12 22.93
C ALA A 484 -8.91 -6.75 21.45
N LEU A 485 -9.18 -5.47 21.12
CA LEU A 485 -9.15 -5.00 19.74
C LEU A 485 -7.74 -5.10 19.15
N ALA A 486 -6.70 -4.68 19.89
CA ALA A 486 -5.33 -4.75 19.42
C ALA A 486 -4.93 -6.19 19.02
N LYS A 487 -5.22 -7.17 19.89
CA LYS A 487 -4.95 -8.59 19.62
C LYS A 487 -5.76 -9.11 18.43
N ALA A 488 -7.03 -8.76 18.33
CA ALA A 488 -7.91 -9.21 17.26
C ALA A 488 -7.60 -8.57 15.90
N THR A 489 -7.06 -7.34 15.89
CA THR A 489 -6.74 -6.62 14.65
C THR A 489 -5.38 -7.04 14.08
N LYS A 490 -4.43 -7.42 14.96
CA LYS A 490 -3.05 -7.78 14.58
C LYS A 490 -2.94 -8.73 13.38
N PRO A 491 -3.75 -9.81 13.25
CA PRO A 491 -3.67 -10.72 12.09
C PRO A 491 -3.93 -10.05 10.73
N PHE A 492 -4.59 -8.89 10.71
CA PHE A 492 -4.92 -8.15 9.50
C PHE A 492 -3.92 -7.03 9.16
N CYS A 493 -2.95 -6.79 10.05
CA CYS A 493 -1.98 -5.71 9.93
C CYS A 493 -0.61 -6.24 9.52
N THR A 494 0.21 -5.34 8.94
CA THR A 494 1.65 -5.60 8.85
C THR A 494 2.30 -5.33 10.20
N THR A 495 3.28 -6.15 10.56
CA THR A 495 4.01 -6.08 11.83
C THR A 495 5.45 -5.58 11.62
N ASN A 496 6.06 -5.06 12.67
CA ASN A 496 7.51 -4.81 12.71
C ASN A 496 8.27 -6.09 13.10
N TRP A 497 9.60 -6.03 13.16
CA TRP A 497 10.46 -7.16 13.53
C TRP A 497 10.24 -7.67 14.97
N LYS A 498 9.59 -6.89 15.83
CA LYS A 498 9.18 -7.29 17.19
C LYS A 498 7.77 -7.89 17.23
N ASN A 499 7.17 -8.15 16.07
CA ASN A 499 5.80 -8.62 15.95
C ASN A 499 4.77 -7.64 16.57
N GLU A 500 5.00 -6.33 16.48
CA GLU A 500 4.02 -5.30 16.89
C GLU A 500 3.36 -4.69 15.65
N ILE A 501 2.12 -4.19 15.78
CA ILE A 501 1.40 -3.59 14.65
C ILE A 501 2.18 -2.38 14.11
N ARG A 502 2.48 -2.38 12.81
CA ARG A 502 3.16 -1.28 12.13
C ARG A 502 2.17 -0.35 11.44
N HIS A 503 1.28 -0.90 10.63
CA HIS A 503 0.29 -0.16 9.84
C HIS A 503 -1.12 -0.64 10.20
N LEU A 504 -1.87 0.20 10.94
CA LEU A 504 -3.23 -0.09 11.39
C LEU A 504 -4.28 0.30 10.34
N HIS A 505 -4.23 1.53 9.82
CA HIS A 505 -5.20 2.08 8.86
C HIS A 505 -6.66 1.67 9.15
N LYS A 506 -7.40 1.19 8.16
CA LYS A 506 -8.78 0.69 8.32
C LYS A 506 -8.85 -0.77 8.74
N HIS A 507 -7.72 -1.44 9.04
CA HIS A 507 -7.72 -2.87 9.33
C HIS A 507 -8.53 -3.23 10.58
N LEU A 508 -8.66 -2.33 11.55
CA LEU A 508 -9.51 -2.54 12.72
C LEU A 508 -11.00 -2.72 12.35
N TRP A 509 -11.46 -2.16 11.23
CA TRP A 509 -12.84 -2.28 10.76
C TRP A 509 -13.13 -3.58 9.98
N LYS A 510 -12.14 -4.45 9.85
CA LYS A 510 -12.35 -5.85 9.44
C LYS A 510 -12.88 -6.69 10.60
N LEU A 511 -12.86 -6.16 11.82
CA LEU A 511 -13.59 -6.76 12.92
C LEU A 511 -15.08 -6.37 12.82
N PRO A 512 -16.00 -7.25 13.20
CA PRO A 512 -17.44 -7.00 13.15
C PRO A 512 -17.88 -6.11 14.32
N ILE A 513 -17.39 -4.87 14.36
CA ILE A 513 -17.74 -3.89 15.39
C ILE A 513 -19.11 -3.30 15.06
N PRO A 514 -20.15 -3.53 15.88
CA PRO A 514 -21.50 -3.03 15.61
C PRO A 514 -21.57 -1.51 15.81
N THR A 515 -22.49 -0.87 15.10
CA THR A 515 -22.81 0.54 15.34
C THR A 515 -23.46 0.71 16.71
N TYR A 516 -23.19 1.86 17.34
CA TYR A 516 -23.70 2.15 18.67
C TYR A 516 -25.23 2.14 18.71
N ASP A 517 -25.78 1.36 19.63
CA ASP A 517 -27.21 1.28 19.93
C ASP A 517 -27.43 1.67 21.40
N PRO A 518 -28.13 2.78 21.69
CA PRO A 518 -28.42 3.21 23.06
C PRO A 518 -29.39 2.28 23.81
N LYS A 519 -30.01 1.30 23.15
CA LYS A 519 -30.87 0.28 23.78
C LYS A 519 -30.09 -0.96 24.20
N ASP A 520 -28.87 -1.15 23.68
CA ASP A 520 -28.02 -2.27 24.05
C ASP A 520 -27.26 -1.96 25.36
N THR A 521 -27.45 -2.82 26.36
CA THR A 521 -26.85 -2.64 27.69
C THR A 521 -25.32 -2.75 27.67
N ASN A 522 -24.75 -3.59 26.81
CA ASN A 522 -23.30 -3.70 26.63
C ASN A 522 -22.73 -2.43 25.99
N HIS A 523 -23.42 -1.86 25.00
CA HIS A 523 -23.01 -0.60 24.38
C HIS A 523 -23.04 0.56 25.38
N LEU A 524 -24.10 0.65 26.20
CA LEU A 524 -24.18 1.64 27.28
C LEU A 524 -23.04 1.46 28.30
N ASN A 525 -22.72 0.23 28.67
CA ASN A 525 -21.62 -0.07 29.58
C ASN A 525 -20.26 0.32 29.01
N LEU A 526 -19.98 -0.02 27.75
CA LEU A 526 -18.76 0.38 27.04
C LEU A 526 -18.66 1.91 26.93
N SER A 527 -19.75 2.58 26.59
CA SER A 527 -19.82 4.04 26.55
C SER A 527 -19.48 4.67 27.91
N ARG A 528 -20.04 4.14 29.00
CA ARG A 528 -19.72 4.60 30.36
C ARG A 528 -18.25 4.37 30.72
N LEU A 529 -17.67 3.22 30.37
CA LEU A 529 -16.26 2.92 30.59
C LEU A 529 -15.35 3.86 29.78
N GLY A 530 -15.66 4.09 28.50
CA GLY A 530 -14.93 5.02 27.65
C GLY A 530 -14.95 6.45 28.20
N ARG A 531 -16.12 6.91 28.70
CA ARG A 531 -16.24 8.22 29.35
C ARG A 531 -15.36 8.33 30.59
N ARG A 532 -15.37 7.31 31.46
CA ARG A 532 -14.54 7.28 32.66
C ARG A 532 -13.06 7.33 32.31
N ALA A 533 -12.62 6.51 31.36
CA ALA A 533 -11.25 6.49 30.89
C ALA A 533 -10.82 7.83 30.28
N THR A 534 -11.70 8.50 29.51
CA THR A 534 -11.44 9.86 29.01
C THR A 534 -11.24 10.88 30.13
N VAL A 535 -12.07 10.85 31.18
CA VAL A 535 -11.91 11.76 32.34
C VAL A 535 -10.62 11.49 33.11
N GLU A 536 -10.29 10.22 33.33
CA GLU A 536 -9.06 9.81 34.01
C GLU A 536 -7.82 10.20 33.20
N ALA A 537 -7.80 9.90 31.90
CA ALA A 537 -6.72 10.28 30.99
C ALA A 537 -6.53 11.80 30.92
N GLN A 538 -7.61 12.58 30.84
CA GLN A 538 -7.56 14.03 30.87
C GLN A 538 -6.94 14.56 32.17
N THR A 539 -7.31 13.96 33.31
CA THR A 539 -6.77 14.33 34.63
C THR A 539 -5.26 14.06 34.69
N ILE A 540 -4.81 12.92 34.17
CA ILE A 540 -3.38 12.56 34.09
C ILE A 540 -2.62 13.60 33.25
N ILE A 541 -3.11 13.90 32.04
CA ILE A 541 -2.45 14.87 31.14
C ILE A 541 -2.40 16.26 31.77
N THR A 542 -3.49 16.73 32.40
CA THR A 542 -3.52 18.02 33.10
C THR A 542 -2.52 18.07 34.26
N ASN A 543 -2.37 16.98 35.01
CA ASN A 543 -1.44 16.92 36.15
C ASN A 543 0.04 16.86 35.74
N LEU A 544 0.35 16.47 34.49
CA LEU A 544 1.73 16.40 34.00
C LEU A 544 2.35 17.77 33.68
N GLY A 545 1.55 18.84 33.65
CA GLY A 545 2.02 20.22 33.48
C GLY A 545 2.54 20.56 32.07
N THR A 546 3.09 21.76 31.91
CA THR A 546 3.68 22.27 30.66
C THR A 546 5.21 22.28 30.73
N PRO A 547 5.94 21.86 29.67
CA PRO A 547 5.42 21.37 28.39
C PRO A 547 4.82 19.95 28.52
N PRO A 548 3.85 19.60 27.66
CA PRO A 548 3.25 18.28 27.68
C PRO A 548 4.32 17.18 27.55
N PRO A 549 4.12 16.01 28.17
CA PRO A 549 5.03 14.87 28.04
C PRO A 549 5.26 14.53 26.56
N SER A 550 6.45 13.97 26.23
CA SER A 550 6.64 13.37 24.92
C SER A 550 5.53 12.35 24.67
N VAL A 551 5.08 12.19 23.43
CA VAL A 551 3.97 11.28 23.09
C VAL A 551 4.21 9.87 23.60
N THR A 552 5.45 9.40 23.55
CA THR A 552 5.85 8.11 24.11
C THR A 552 5.56 8.02 25.61
N LYS A 553 5.89 9.08 26.37
CA LYS A 553 5.62 9.16 27.81
C LYS A 553 4.12 9.33 28.10
N ALA A 554 3.40 10.08 27.27
CA ALA A 554 1.95 10.25 27.38
C ALA A 554 1.17 8.96 27.09
N ARG A 555 1.70 8.08 26.24
CA ARG A 555 1.11 6.78 25.90
C ARG A 555 1.43 5.69 26.92
N SER A 556 2.57 5.78 27.60
CA SER A 556 3.02 4.77 28.56
C SER A 556 2.40 4.91 29.96
N ILE A 557 2.01 6.14 30.31
CA ILE A 557 1.28 6.46 31.55
C ILE A 557 -0.20 6.26 31.27
#